data_AF-A0A059WV33-F1
#
_entry.id   AF-A0A059WV33-F1
#
_cell.length_a   1.000
_cell.length_b   1.000
_cell.length_c   1.000
_cell.angle_alpha   90.00
_cell.angle_beta   90.00
_cell.angle_gamma   90.00
#
_symmetry.space_group_name_H-M   'P 1'
#
loop_
_entity.id
_entity.type
_entity.pdbx_description
1 polymer ?
#
loop_
_entity_poly.entity_id
_entity_poly.type
_entity_poly.pdbx_seq_one_letter_code
_entity_poly.pdbx_strand_id
1 'polypeptide(L)'
;MSRFGKTLFGGSRFIFWSLAPILIFCAAVLPLLVTRWTAATFFWVTLIESLLVSLTLGLFNPRRFRWALRCATGIVFGAFLAYAVDEIFLSGKSLEAGSGNRAEVSPRNAIMGLLIIGLPCLWYTLFGRFSLRNRSGPDGSAHEVSDKVDAIDIDI
;
A
#
# COMPACT_ATOMS: atom_id res chain seq x y z
N MET A 1 1.87 -17.94 11.43
CA MET A 1 2.44 -16.71 10.81
C MET A 1 3.88 -16.53 11.28
N SER A 2 4.84 -16.52 10.34
CA SER A 2 6.27 -16.47 10.65
C SER A 2 6.65 -15.17 11.38
N ARG A 3 7.50 -15.27 12.42
CA ARG A 3 8.05 -14.11 13.14
C ARG A 3 8.74 -13.12 12.19
N PHE A 4 9.28 -13.64 11.09
CA PHE A 4 9.99 -12.89 10.05
C PHE A 4 9.16 -11.73 9.47
N GLY A 5 7.87 -11.94 9.19
CA GLY A 5 7.01 -10.88 8.66
C GLY A 5 6.72 -9.77 9.69
N LYS A 6 6.67 -10.12 10.99
CA LYS A 6 6.50 -9.13 12.07
C LYS A 6 7.78 -8.35 12.35
N THR A 7 8.97 -8.90 12.11
CA THR A 7 10.23 -8.13 12.23
C THR A 7 10.53 -7.29 10.99
N LEU A 8 10.22 -7.77 9.79
CA LEU A 8 10.41 -7.00 8.55
C LEU A 8 9.37 -5.88 8.38
N PHE A 9 8.10 -6.14 8.72
CA PHE A 9 7.00 -5.21 8.48
C PHE A 9 6.33 -4.67 9.76
N GLY A 10 6.79 -5.05 10.95
CA GLY A 10 6.22 -4.60 12.23
C GLY A 10 6.65 -3.21 12.69
N GLY A 11 7.07 -2.34 11.78
CA GLY A 11 7.54 -1.00 12.12
C GLY A 11 9.06 -0.93 12.28
N SER A 12 9.80 -1.50 11.33
CA SER A 12 11.23 -1.23 11.24
C SER A 12 11.41 0.26 10.95
N ARG A 13 11.73 1.03 12.01
CA ARG A 13 12.06 2.46 11.92
C ARG A 13 13.07 2.71 10.81
N PHE A 14 13.93 1.73 10.51
CA PHE A 14 14.87 1.75 9.40
C PHE A 14 14.20 1.99 8.03
N ILE A 15 13.13 1.26 7.69
CA ILE A 15 12.42 1.45 6.40
C ILE A 15 11.81 2.84 6.33
N PHE A 16 11.23 3.33 7.43
CA PHE A 16 10.72 4.69 7.49
C PHE A 16 11.85 5.72 7.26
N TRP A 17 12.95 5.59 7.99
CA TRP A 17 14.06 6.53 7.93
C TRP A 17 14.84 6.49 6.61
N SER A 18 14.87 5.36 5.91
CA SER A 18 15.50 5.27 4.59
C SER A 18 14.58 5.72 3.47
N LEU A 19 13.30 5.36 3.50
CA LEU A 19 12.37 5.60 2.40
C LEU A 19 11.72 6.99 2.46
N ALA A 20 11.38 7.50 3.64
CA ALA A 20 10.75 8.81 3.79
C ALA A 20 11.59 9.98 3.22
N PRO A 21 12.90 10.12 3.48
CA PRO A 21 13.67 11.21 2.91
C PRO A 21 13.75 11.12 1.39
N ILE A 22 13.82 9.89 0.83
CA ILE A 22 13.81 9.68 -0.62
C ILE A 22 12.47 10.09 -1.22
N LEU A 23 11.35 9.69 -0.61
CA LEU A 23 10.01 10.08 -1.08
C LEU A 23 9.79 11.59 -1.03
N ILE A 24 10.19 12.25 0.06
CA ILE A 24 10.08 13.71 0.23
C ILE A 24 10.98 14.43 -0.78
N PHE A 25 12.21 13.97 -0.96
CA PHE A 25 13.13 14.52 -1.95
C PHE A 25 12.57 14.38 -3.37
N CYS A 26 12.08 13.21 -3.75
CA CYS A 26 11.42 13.00 -5.04
C CYS A 26 10.22 13.93 -5.21
N ALA A 27 9.37 14.08 -4.20
CA ALA A 27 8.21 14.96 -4.26
C ALA A 27 8.62 16.43 -4.45
N ALA A 28 9.72 16.87 -3.85
CA ALA A 28 10.21 18.25 -3.99
C ALA A 28 10.92 18.49 -5.34
N VAL A 29 11.66 17.50 -5.85
CA VAL A 29 12.47 17.65 -7.08
C VAL A 29 11.63 17.47 -8.34
N LEU A 30 10.63 16.58 -8.33
CA LEU A 30 9.82 16.26 -9.50
C LEU A 30 9.20 17.48 -10.22
N PRO A 31 8.56 18.46 -9.52
CA PRO A 31 8.03 19.64 -10.20
C PRO A 31 9.13 20.56 -10.76
N LEU A 32 10.33 20.55 -10.18
CA LEU A 32 11.48 21.35 -10.65
C LEU A 32 12.10 20.79 -11.94
N LEU A 33 11.95 19.49 -12.20
CA LEU A 33 12.43 18.85 -13.43
C LEU A 33 11.53 19.14 -14.64
N VAL A 34 10.32 19.66 -14.43
CA VAL A 34 9.38 19.97 -15.51
C VAL A 34 9.73 21.30 -16.14
N THR A 35 10.31 21.24 -17.34
CA THR A 35 10.66 22.43 -18.12
C THR A 35 9.48 23.03 -18.90
N ARG A 36 8.44 22.23 -19.19
CA ARG A 36 7.26 22.67 -19.95
C ARG A 36 5.98 22.27 -19.21
N TRP A 37 5.25 23.27 -18.75
CA TRP A 37 3.96 23.09 -18.08
C TRP A 37 2.85 22.98 -19.12
N THR A 38 2.45 21.74 -19.41
CA THR A 38 1.21 21.44 -20.15
C THR A 38 0.15 20.94 -19.17
N ALA A 39 -1.14 21.02 -19.52
CA ALA A 39 -2.23 20.51 -18.68
C ALA A 39 -2.06 19.01 -18.37
N ALA A 40 -1.61 18.22 -19.35
CA ALA A 40 -1.30 16.81 -19.16
C ALA A 40 -0.14 16.60 -18.19
N THR A 41 0.96 17.34 -18.36
CA THR A 41 2.12 17.27 -17.45
C THR A 41 1.73 17.65 -16.03
N PHE A 42 0.95 18.72 -15.86
CA PHE A 42 0.44 19.15 -14.56
C PHE A 42 -0.39 18.05 -13.89
N PHE A 43 -1.29 17.41 -14.63
CA PHE A 43 -2.08 16.29 -14.14
C PHE A 43 -1.19 15.13 -13.67
N TRP A 44 -0.22 14.70 -14.49
CA TRP A 44 0.69 13.61 -14.14
C TRP A 44 1.57 13.92 -12.93
N VAL A 45 2.13 15.12 -12.85
CA VAL A 45 2.93 15.59 -11.71
C VAL A 45 2.09 15.56 -10.44
N THR A 46 0.89 16.14 -10.48
CA THR A 46 -0.02 16.17 -9.33
C THR A 46 -0.41 14.76 -8.89
N LEU A 47 -0.66 13.85 -9.83
CA LEU A 47 -0.99 12.45 -9.53
C LEU A 47 0.19 11.76 -8.82
N ILE A 48 1.41 11.91 -9.33
CA ILE A 48 2.61 11.30 -8.74
C ILE A 48 2.91 11.92 -7.38
N GLU A 49 2.83 13.24 -7.22
CA GLU A 49 3.03 13.90 -5.93
C GLU A 49 1.99 13.43 -4.91
N SER A 50 0.71 13.35 -5.29
CA SER A 50 -0.35 12.86 -4.41
C SER A 50 -0.09 11.42 -3.94
N LEU A 51 0.48 10.58 -4.81
CA LEU A 51 0.91 9.22 -4.47
C LEU A 51 2.09 9.23 -3.49
N LEU A 52 3.12 10.04 -3.75
CA LEU A 52 4.31 10.17 -2.87
C LEU A 52 3.94 10.68 -1.48
N VAL A 53 3.08 11.70 -1.40
CA VAL A 53 2.57 12.24 -0.13
C VAL A 53 1.73 11.20 0.60
N SER A 54 0.83 10.50 -0.10
CA SER A 54 0.00 9.45 0.49
C SER A 54 0.84 8.30 1.04
N LEU A 55 1.88 7.87 0.32
CA LEU A 55 2.83 6.86 0.79
C LEU A 55 3.62 7.34 2.01
N THR A 56 4.09 8.58 2.00
CA THR A 56 4.83 9.18 3.12
C THR A 56 3.96 9.25 4.38
N LEU A 57 2.71 9.71 4.27
CA LEU A 57 1.74 9.74 5.37
C LEU A 57 1.42 8.33 5.89
N GLY A 58 1.22 7.38 4.98
CA GLY A 58 0.99 5.98 5.31
C GLY A 58 2.16 5.35 6.07
N LEU A 59 3.40 5.70 5.71
CA LEU A 59 4.62 5.22 6.35
C LEU A 59 4.85 5.87 7.72
N PHE A 60 4.51 7.16 7.86
CA PHE A 60 4.66 7.91 9.12
C PHE A 60 3.77 7.36 10.24
N ASN A 61 2.48 7.17 9.95
CA ASN A 61 1.57 6.58 10.92
C ASN A 61 0.44 5.79 10.24
N PRO A 62 0.65 4.49 9.97
CA PRO A 62 -0.32 3.67 9.27
C PRO A 62 -1.62 3.45 10.07
N ARG A 63 -1.60 3.69 11.39
CA ARG A 63 -2.82 3.61 12.21
C ARG A 63 -3.71 4.83 12.02
N ARG A 64 -3.12 6.03 11.94
CA ARG A 64 -3.84 7.30 11.78
C ARG A 64 -4.22 7.56 10.33
N PHE A 65 -3.33 7.30 9.39
CA PHE A 65 -3.49 7.65 7.97
C PHE A 65 -3.85 6.44 7.10
N ARG A 66 -4.77 5.58 7.56
CA ARG A 66 -5.23 4.42 6.78
C ARG A 66 -5.86 4.83 5.45
N TRP A 67 -6.50 5.99 5.41
CA TRP A 67 -7.10 6.54 4.20
C TRP A 67 -6.02 6.87 3.15
N ALA A 68 -4.84 7.33 3.56
CA ALA A 68 -3.75 7.67 2.65
C ALA A 68 -3.27 6.44 1.87
N LEU A 69 -3.13 5.29 2.54
CA LEU A 69 -2.79 4.04 1.86
C LEU A 69 -3.89 3.58 0.89
N ARG A 70 -5.17 3.82 1.21
CA ARG A 70 -6.28 3.54 0.27
C ARG A 70 -6.23 4.45 -0.95
N CYS A 71 -5.93 5.73 -0.77
CA CYS A 71 -5.74 6.67 -1.87
C CYS A 71 -4.56 6.22 -2.75
N ALA A 72 -3.44 5.84 -2.15
CA ALA A 72 -2.27 5.35 -2.89
C ALA A 72 -2.61 4.11 -3.72
N THR A 73 -3.25 3.09 -3.14
CA THR A 73 -3.65 1.88 -3.89
C THR A 73 -4.73 2.16 -4.91
N GLY A 74 -5.62 3.12 -4.64
CA GLY A 74 -6.65 3.56 -5.58
C GLY A 74 -6.05 4.23 -6.80
N ILE A 75 -5.05 5.10 -6.62
CA ILE A 75 -4.29 5.73 -7.72
C ILE A 75 -3.58 4.66 -8.56
N VAL A 76 -2.89 3.71 -7.92
CA VAL A 76 -2.19 2.63 -8.62
C VAL A 76 -3.16 1.78 -9.43
N PHE A 77 -4.28 1.37 -8.83
CA PHE A 77 -5.33 0.64 -9.53
C PHE A 77 -5.88 1.45 -10.70
N GLY A 78 -6.19 2.73 -10.48
CA GLY A 78 -6.68 3.63 -11.53
C GLY A 78 -5.71 3.77 -12.69
N ALA A 79 -4.41 3.83 -12.43
CA ALA A 79 -3.38 3.88 -13.47
C ALA A 79 -3.35 2.59 -14.31
N PHE A 80 -3.39 1.42 -13.68
CA PHE A 80 -3.46 0.14 -14.40
C PHE A 80 -4.78 -0.04 -15.16
N LEU A 81 -5.89 0.46 -14.60
CA LEU A 81 -7.19 0.42 -15.26
C LEU A 81 -7.20 1.33 -16.49
N ALA A 82 -6.72 2.56 -16.36
CA ALA A 82 -6.60 3.50 -17.47
C ALA A 82 -5.69 2.94 -18.58
N TYR A 83 -4.56 2.35 -18.22
CA TYR A 83 -3.67 1.67 -19.18
C TYR A 83 -4.34 0.49 -19.88
N ALA A 84 -5.09 -0.35 -19.16
CA ALA A 84 -5.83 -1.45 -19.76
C ALA A 84 -6.95 -0.95 -20.69
N VAL A 85 -7.65 0.12 -20.31
CA VAL A 85 -8.70 0.73 -21.15
C VAL A 85 -8.11 1.33 -22.41
N ASP A 86 -7.01 2.07 -22.31
CA ASP A 86 -6.31 2.64 -23.46
C ASP A 86 -5.89 1.54 -24.45
N GLU A 87 -5.26 0.46 -23.94
CA GLU A 87 -4.75 -0.60 -24.82
C GLU A 87 -5.86 -1.48 -25.41
N ILE A 88 -7.00 -1.65 -24.72
CA ILE A 88 -8.13 -2.47 -25.22
C ILE A 88 -9.03 -1.67 -26.18
N PHE A 89 -9.31 -0.41 -25.86
CA PHE A 89 -10.34 0.38 -26.58
C PHE A 89 -9.75 1.39 -27.56
N LEU A 90 -8.57 1.96 -27.29
CA LEU A 90 -8.00 3.05 -28.08
C LEU A 90 -6.91 2.56 -29.05
N SER A 91 -6.12 1.56 -28.66
CA SER A 91 -5.01 1.06 -29.49
C SER A 91 -5.44 0.28 -30.74
N GLY A 92 -6.69 -0.22 -30.81
CA GLY A 92 -7.22 -0.94 -31.98
C GLY A 92 -6.45 -2.22 -32.38
N LYS A 93 -5.50 -2.67 -31.56
CA LYS A 93 -4.69 -3.86 -31.81
C LYS A 93 -5.55 -5.11 -31.55
N SER A 94 -5.50 -6.08 -32.46
CA SER A 94 -6.18 -7.37 -32.22
C SER A 94 -5.51 -8.09 -31.04
N LEU A 95 -6.31 -8.83 -30.27
CA LEU A 95 -5.84 -9.64 -29.13
C LEU A 95 -4.85 -10.76 -29.54
N GLU A 96 -4.67 -10.99 -30.84
CA GLU A 96 -3.85 -12.06 -31.41
C GLU A 96 -2.44 -11.63 -31.83
N ALA A 97 -2.12 -10.33 -31.81
CA ALA A 97 -0.80 -9.82 -32.21
C ALA A 97 0.27 -10.06 -31.12
N GLY A 98 0.54 -11.33 -30.83
CA GLY A 98 1.69 -11.80 -30.06
C GLY A 98 2.93 -11.86 -30.93
N SER A 99 3.45 -10.70 -31.34
CA SER A 99 4.84 -10.57 -31.76
C SER A 99 5.71 -10.94 -30.55
N GLY A 100 6.60 -11.92 -30.70
CA GLY A 100 7.29 -12.64 -29.61
C GLY A 100 8.24 -11.82 -28.72
N ASN A 101 8.13 -10.49 -28.70
CA ASN A 101 8.99 -9.61 -27.93
C ASN A 101 8.35 -9.29 -26.57
N ARG A 102 8.95 -9.78 -25.48
CA ARG A 102 8.43 -9.57 -24.10
C ARG A 102 8.36 -8.10 -23.68
N ALA A 103 9.07 -7.21 -24.39
CA ALA A 103 9.09 -5.78 -24.13
C ALA A 103 7.98 -5.01 -24.89
N GLU A 104 7.23 -5.65 -25.79
CA GLU A 104 6.19 -4.96 -26.54
C GLU A 104 4.92 -4.76 -25.71
N VAL A 105 4.36 -3.55 -25.85
CA VAL A 105 3.10 -3.12 -25.28
C VAL A 105 1.99 -3.96 -25.92
N SER A 106 1.47 -4.93 -25.16
CA SER A 106 0.40 -5.82 -25.59
C SER A 106 -0.82 -5.72 -24.66
N PRO A 107 -2.06 -5.83 -25.20
CA PRO A 107 -3.28 -5.82 -24.39
C PRO A 107 -3.27 -6.89 -23.30
N ARG A 108 -2.69 -8.06 -23.61
CA ARG A 108 -2.56 -9.17 -22.65
C ARG A 108 -1.68 -8.80 -21.46
N ASN A 109 -0.57 -8.08 -21.67
CA ASN A 109 0.28 -7.60 -20.58
C ASN A 109 -0.46 -6.56 -19.72
N ALA A 110 -1.28 -5.70 -20.33
CA ALA A 110 -2.10 -4.73 -19.60
C ALA A 110 -3.12 -5.43 -18.68
N ILE A 111 -3.84 -6.43 -19.21
CA ILE A 111 -4.78 -7.24 -18.43
C ILE A 111 -4.06 -7.99 -17.30
N MET A 112 -2.90 -8.59 -17.58
CA MET A 112 -2.10 -9.28 -16.56
C MET A 112 -1.63 -8.32 -15.47
N GLY A 113 -1.17 -7.12 -15.82
CA GLY A 113 -0.79 -6.09 -14.84
C GLY A 113 -1.98 -5.68 -13.97
N LEU A 114 -3.15 -5.48 -14.58
CA LEU A 114 -4.38 -5.17 -13.86
C LEU A 114 -4.81 -6.31 -12.92
N LEU A 115 -4.69 -7.57 -13.33
CA LEU A 115 -5.07 -8.70 -12.49
C LEU A 115 -4.07 -8.98 -11.36
N ILE A 116 -2.77 -8.94 -11.66
CA ILE A 116 -1.72 -9.29 -10.70
C ILE A 116 -1.47 -8.16 -9.70
N ILE A 117 -1.48 -6.90 -10.15
CA ILE A 117 -1.16 -5.74 -9.33
C ILE A 117 -2.43 -4.94 -9.01
N GLY A 118 -3.27 -4.69 -10.01
CA GLY A 118 -4.47 -3.87 -9.84
C GLY A 118 -5.51 -4.49 -8.92
N LEU A 119 -5.85 -5.77 -9.09
CA LEU A 119 -6.87 -6.44 -8.29
C LEU A 119 -6.55 -6.46 -6.78
N PRO A 120 -5.34 -6.82 -6.31
CA PRO A 120 -5.02 -6.70 -4.89
C PRO A 120 -5.03 -5.25 -4.40
N CYS A 121 -4.65 -4.28 -5.24
CA CYS A 121 -4.77 -2.86 -4.91
C CYS A 121 -6.24 -2.43 -4.76
N LEU A 122 -7.12 -2.85 -5.66
CA LEU A 122 -8.56 -2.58 -5.59
C LEU A 122 -9.16 -3.20 -4.33
N TRP A 123 -8.83 -4.45 -4.07
CA TRP A 123 -9.27 -5.16 -2.87
C TRP A 123 -8.84 -4.42 -1.59
N TYR A 124 -7.57 -3.99 -1.53
CA TYR A 124 -7.09 -3.20 -0.41
C TYR A 124 -7.77 -1.83 -0.32
N THR A 125 -8.03 -1.17 -1.45
CA THR A 125 -8.70 0.14 -1.49
C THR A 125 -10.12 0.05 -0.90
N LEU A 126 -10.89 -0.98 -1.29
CA LEU A 126 -12.27 -1.17 -0.86
C LEU A 126 -12.37 -1.67 0.58
N PHE A 127 -11.67 -2.75 0.92
CA PHE A 127 -11.82 -3.41 2.21
C PHE A 127 -10.88 -2.84 3.29
N GLY A 128 -9.75 -2.24 2.88
CA GLY A 128 -8.81 -1.52 3.74
C GLY A 128 -8.28 -2.30 4.93
N ARG A 129 -8.20 -3.64 4.85
CA ARG A 129 -7.99 -4.49 6.03
C ARG A 129 -6.87 -5.52 5.85
N PHE A 130 -5.66 -5.14 6.28
CA PHE A 130 -4.71 -6.05 6.95
C PHE A 130 -4.84 -5.92 8.48
N SER A 131 -6.06 -5.89 9.00
CA SER A 131 -6.26 -5.82 10.45
C SER A 131 -6.06 -7.20 11.08
N LEU A 132 -4.82 -7.68 11.13
CA LEU A 132 -4.42 -8.64 12.16
C LEU A 132 -4.33 -7.91 13.50
N ARG A 133 -5.50 -7.65 14.07
CA ARG A 133 -5.61 -7.32 15.49
C ARG A 133 -5.35 -8.62 16.25
N ASN A 134 -4.08 -8.97 16.48
CA ASN A 134 -3.75 -9.91 17.55
C ASN A 134 -4.04 -9.20 18.87
N ARG A 135 -5.28 -9.29 19.31
CA ARG A 135 -5.69 -9.01 20.69
C ARG A 135 -5.29 -10.25 21.51
N SER A 136 -3.98 -10.48 21.63
CA SER A 136 -3.43 -11.50 22.52
C SER A 136 -2.90 -10.76 23.73
N GLY A 137 -3.81 -10.25 24.56
CA GLY A 137 -3.50 -9.87 25.92
C GLY A 137 -4.20 -10.86 26.84
N PRO A 138 -3.50 -11.88 27.36
CA PRO A 138 -3.96 -12.69 28.48
C PRO A 138 -3.46 -12.06 29.79
N ASP A 139 -3.76 -10.79 30.04
CA ASP A 139 -3.26 -10.09 31.24
C ASP A 139 -4.43 -9.79 32.21
N GLY A 140 -5.33 -10.76 32.36
CA GLY A 140 -6.48 -10.68 33.26
C GLY A 140 -6.50 -11.73 34.38
N SER A 141 -5.66 -12.76 34.34
CA SER A 141 -5.73 -13.89 35.30
C SER A 141 -4.58 -13.95 36.30
N ALA A 142 -3.64 -13.00 36.29
CA ALA A 142 -2.60 -12.93 37.33
C ALA A 142 -3.10 -12.32 38.66
N HIS A 143 -4.26 -11.65 38.66
CA HIS A 143 -4.85 -11.11 39.90
C HIS A 143 -5.81 -12.08 40.60
N GLU A 144 -6.26 -13.16 39.95
CA GLU A 144 -7.22 -14.12 40.55
C GLU A 144 -6.55 -15.23 41.38
N VAL A 145 -5.22 -15.35 41.34
CA VAL A 145 -4.48 -16.34 42.16
C VAL A 145 -4.06 -15.76 43.51
N SER A 146 -3.94 -14.43 43.66
CA SER A 146 -3.60 -13.82 44.95
C SER A 146 -4.76 -13.89 45.96
N ASP A 147 -6.01 -13.73 45.51
CA ASP A 147 -7.18 -13.75 46.41
C ASP A 147 -7.56 -15.16 46.90
N LYS A 148 -7.06 -16.23 46.28
CA LYS A 148 -7.34 -17.60 46.73
C LYS A 148 -6.34 -18.15 47.76
N VAL A 149 -5.17 -17.53 47.90
CA VAL A 149 -4.18 -17.97 48.89
C VAL A 149 -4.53 -17.41 50.28
N ASP A 150 -5.13 -16.22 50.36
CA ASP A 150 -5.50 -15.60 51.64
C ASP A 150 -6.77 -16.19 52.28
N ALA A 151 -7.55 -17.00 51.55
CA ALA A 151 -8.79 -17.59 52.06
C ALA A 151 -8.61 -18.97 52.73
N ILE A 152 -7.40 -19.55 52.74
CA ILE A 152 -7.16 -20.91 53.25
C ILE A 152 -6.56 -20.89 54.68
N ASP A 153 -6.06 -19.76 55.18
CA ASP A 153 -5.32 -19.69 56.46
C ASP A 153 -6.14 -19.19 57.67
N ILE A 154 -7.48 -19.19 57.63
CA ILE A 154 -8.32 -18.80 58.78
C ILE A 154 -9.39 -19.86 59.06
N ASP A 155 -8.98 -20.96 59.67
CA ASP A 155 -9.82 -21.81 60.53
C ASP A 155 -8.89 -22.63 61.44
N ILE A 156 -8.50 -22.03 62.59
CA ILE A 156 -7.95 -22.71 63.78
C ILE A 156 -8.79 -22.27 64.97
#